data_AF-A0A0J5GT67-F1
#
_entry.id   AF-A0A0J5GT67-F1
#
_cell.length_a   1.000
_cell.length_b   1.000
_cell.length_c   1.000
_cell.angle_alpha   90.00
_cell.angle_beta   90.00
_cell.angle_gamma   90.00
#
_symmetry.space_group_name_H-M   'P 1'
#
loop_
_entity.id
_entity.type
_entity.pdbx_description
1 polymer ?
#
loop_
_entity_poly.entity_id
_entity_poly.type
_entity_poly.pdbx_seq_one_letter_code
_entity_poly.pdbx_strand_id
1 'polypeptide(L)'
;MDNMLYRKFTAFYVSTFIISILISASSFGQGEPIYLDSFLGWTYILLFVVGGIILIYGNLISIGIEYVVNRWMKGNSIIFILLHGLLGGLPVIWSQHWMLTLYASGAALLYALVDRWIYYRSSRDKHTWQVHTIAPILFLILFAIFMVKSQPLPPYSAEEAVAIAISGEVIDS
;
A
#
# COMPACT_ATOMS: atom_id res chain seq x y z
N MET A 1 -22.52 -13.50 12.20
CA MET A 1 -21.27 -14.15 12.62
C MET A 1 -20.15 -13.42 11.92
N ASP A 2 -19.43 -12.55 12.62
CA ASP A 2 -18.31 -11.79 12.04
C ASP A 2 -17.25 -12.78 11.59
N ASN A 3 -17.12 -12.93 10.27
CA ASN A 3 -16.11 -13.79 9.71
C ASN A 3 -14.75 -13.06 9.84
N MET A 4 -14.02 -13.35 10.91
CA MET A 4 -12.69 -12.79 11.18
C MET A 4 -11.78 -12.91 9.96
N LEU A 5 -11.84 -14.06 9.27
CA LEU A 5 -11.06 -14.32 8.06
C LEU A 5 -11.44 -13.33 6.94
N TYR A 6 -12.74 -13.15 6.67
CA TYR A 6 -13.22 -12.18 5.67
C TYR A 6 -12.70 -10.76 5.94
N ARG A 7 -12.75 -10.33 7.19
CA ARG A 7 -12.32 -9.00 7.60
C ARG A 7 -10.81 -8.79 7.42
N LYS A 8 -10.02 -9.78 7.82
CA LYS A 8 -8.56 -9.79 7.68
C LYS A 8 -8.14 -9.78 6.21
N PHE A 9 -8.75 -10.63 5.38
CA PHE A 9 -8.50 -10.62 3.93
C PHE A 9 -8.92 -9.32 3.26
N THR A 10 -10.06 -8.74 3.66
CA THR A 10 -10.50 -7.45 3.12
C THR A 10 -9.54 -6.33 3.50
N ALA A 11 -9.11 -6.27 4.77
CA ALA A 11 -8.12 -5.30 5.22
C ALA A 11 -6.78 -5.47 4.49
N PHE A 12 -6.33 -6.72 4.30
CA PHE A 12 -5.15 -7.04 3.51
C PHE A 12 -5.25 -6.49 2.08
N TYR A 13 -6.32 -6.84 1.35
CA TYR A 13 -6.50 -6.43 -0.04
C TYR A 13 -6.56 -4.89 -0.16
N VAL A 14 -7.41 -4.25 0.64
CA VAL A 14 -7.62 -2.79 0.56
C VAL A 14 -6.35 -2.03 0.94
N SER A 15 -5.70 -2.39 2.04
CA SER A 15 -4.48 -1.71 2.47
C SER A 15 -3.32 -1.94 1.52
N THR A 16 -3.12 -3.17 1.04
CA THR A 16 -2.10 -3.47 0.03
C THR A 16 -2.28 -2.59 -1.19
N PHE A 17 -3.51 -2.48 -1.69
CA PHE A 17 -3.78 -1.71 -2.89
C PHE A 17 -3.56 -0.21 -2.65
N ILE A 18 -4.10 0.36 -1.57
CA ILE A 18 -3.90 1.77 -1.23
C ILE A 18 -2.41 2.09 -1.05
N ILE A 19 -1.68 1.29 -0.28
CA ILE A 19 -0.25 1.53 -0.02
C ILE A 19 0.55 1.46 -1.32
N SER A 20 0.29 0.46 -2.16
CA SER A 20 1.00 0.30 -3.44
C SER A 20 0.78 1.50 -4.36
N ILE A 21 -0.47 1.99 -4.45
CA ILE A 21 -0.82 3.17 -5.22
C ILE A 21 -0.12 4.43 -4.67
N LEU A 22 -0.16 4.63 -3.35
CA LEU A 22 0.42 5.82 -2.71
C LEU A 22 1.94 5.85 -2.84
N ILE A 23 2.61 4.72 -2.63
CA ILE A 23 4.06 4.63 -2.80
C ILE A 23 4.42 4.89 -4.26
N SER A 24 3.75 4.20 -5.20
CA SER A 24 3.98 4.43 -6.64
C SER A 24 3.81 5.90 -7.00
N ALA A 25 2.69 6.54 -6.59
CA ALA A 25 2.46 7.96 -6.86
C ALA A 25 3.51 8.88 -6.23
N SER A 26 4.01 8.56 -5.03
CA SER A 26 5.01 9.37 -4.32
C SER A 26 6.41 9.33 -4.95
N SER A 27 6.70 8.33 -5.79
CA SER A 27 7.97 8.23 -6.51
C SER A 27 8.11 9.28 -7.63
N PHE A 28 7.05 10.05 -7.92
CA PHE A 28 7.03 11.07 -8.96
C PHE A 28 6.86 12.46 -8.36
N GLY A 29 7.71 13.42 -8.74
CA GLY A 29 7.59 14.81 -8.27
C GLY A 29 8.88 15.61 -8.05
N GLN A 30 10.05 15.09 -8.45
CA GLN A 30 11.34 15.77 -8.25
C GLN A 30 12.02 16.14 -9.59
N GLY A 31 11.33 16.93 -10.43
CA GLY A 31 11.88 17.40 -11.71
C GLY A 31 11.92 16.37 -12.84
N GLU A 32 11.69 15.09 -12.53
CA GLU A 32 11.63 14.01 -13.50
C GLU A 32 10.31 14.00 -14.30
N PRO A 33 10.35 13.61 -15.59
CA PRO A 33 9.16 13.32 -16.40
C PRO A 33 8.20 12.34 -15.72
N ILE A 34 6.90 12.66 -15.78
CA ILE A 34 5.84 11.79 -15.28
C ILE A 34 5.41 10.85 -16.40
N TYR A 35 5.46 9.55 -16.16
CA TYR A 35 5.01 8.52 -17.10
C TYR A 35 3.91 7.67 -16.48
N LEU A 36 2.78 7.55 -17.18
CA LEU A 36 1.67 6.68 -16.77
C LEU A 36 2.10 5.21 -16.64
N ASP A 37 2.91 4.72 -17.59
CA ASP A 37 3.38 3.34 -17.61
C ASP A 37 4.25 3.01 -16.39
N SER A 38 5.11 3.94 -15.98
CA SER A 38 5.93 3.79 -14.78
C SER A 38 5.05 3.72 -13.52
N PHE A 39 4.02 4.57 -13.40
CA PHE A 39 3.08 4.51 -12.28
C PHE A 39 2.33 3.19 -12.22
N LEU A 40 1.85 2.69 -13.36
CA LEU A 40 1.17 1.40 -13.44
C LEU A 40 2.12 0.26 -13.08
N GLY A 41 3.31 0.22 -13.70
CA GLY A 41 4.34 -0.78 -13.45
C GLY A 41 4.75 -0.87 -11.97
N TRP A 42 5.07 0.26 -11.35
CA TRP A 42 5.40 0.31 -9.92
C TRP A 42 4.23 -0.10 -9.04
N THR A 43 3.00 0.32 -9.36
CA THR A 43 1.81 -0.12 -8.63
C THR A 43 1.68 -1.64 -8.66
N TYR A 44 1.84 -2.27 -9.84
CA TYR A 44 1.77 -3.72 -9.97
C TYR A 44 2.87 -4.45 -9.20
N ILE A 45 4.13 -4.00 -9.30
CA ILE A 45 5.24 -4.59 -8.56
C ILE A 45 4.98 -4.49 -7.04
N LEU A 46 4.55 -3.32 -6.57
CA LEU A 46 4.29 -3.07 -5.16
C LEU A 46 3.11 -3.89 -4.63
N LEU A 47 2.09 -4.17 -5.45
CA LEU A 47 0.99 -5.06 -5.06
C LEU A 47 1.50 -6.43 -4.63
N PHE A 48 2.52 -6.98 -5.30
CA PHE A 48 3.11 -8.26 -4.92
C PHE A 48 4.04 -8.13 -3.70
N VAL A 49 4.90 -7.11 -3.66
CA VAL A 49 5.87 -6.93 -2.57
C VAL A 49 5.17 -6.58 -1.25
N VAL A 50 4.39 -5.50 -1.26
CA VAL A 50 3.62 -5.05 -0.09
C VAL A 50 2.57 -6.10 0.27
N GLY A 51 1.93 -6.69 -0.75
CA GLY A 51 0.94 -7.73 -0.54
C GLY A 51 1.51 -8.95 0.16
N GLY A 52 2.67 -9.47 -0.27
CA GLY A 52 3.31 -10.60 0.39
C GLY A 52 3.63 -10.33 1.86
N ILE A 53 4.15 -9.13 2.17
CA ILE A 53 4.46 -8.71 3.54
C ILE A 53 3.20 -8.65 4.39
N ILE A 54 2.15 -7.96 3.94
CA ILE A 54 0.91 -7.83 4.71
C ILE A 54 0.20 -9.19 4.83
N LEU A 55 0.19 -9.99 3.77
CA LEU A 55 -0.45 -11.30 3.75
C LEU A 55 0.14 -12.23 4.81
N ILE A 56 1.47 -12.30 4.90
CA ILE A 56 2.17 -13.19 5.83
C ILE A 56 2.32 -12.54 7.20
N TYR A 57 3.09 -11.44 7.28
CA TYR A 57 3.43 -10.79 8.55
C TYR A 57 2.25 -10.04 9.13
N GLY A 58 1.59 -9.21 8.31
CA GLY A 58 0.48 -8.35 8.76
C GLY A 58 -0.68 -9.15 9.34
N ASN A 59 -1.14 -10.20 8.65
CA ASN A 59 -2.21 -11.06 9.17
C ASN A 59 -1.80 -11.82 10.43
N LEU A 60 -0.59 -12.39 10.47
CA LEU A 60 -0.11 -13.14 11.64
C LEU A 60 -0.08 -12.24 12.89
N ILE A 61 0.52 -11.06 12.77
CA ILE A 61 0.56 -10.07 13.84
C ILE A 61 -0.85 -9.62 14.21
N SER A 62 -1.72 -9.38 13.23
CA SER A 62 -3.09 -8.94 13.50
C SER A 62 -3.91 -9.98 14.28
N ILE A 63 -3.78 -11.26 13.94
CA ILE A 63 -4.42 -12.37 14.67
C ILE A 63 -3.88 -12.43 16.10
N GLY A 64 -2.55 -12.32 16.27
CA GLY A 64 -1.91 -12.30 17.59
C GLY A 64 -2.41 -11.13 18.45
N ILE A 65 -2.40 -9.91 17.91
CA ILE A 65 -2.91 -8.72 18.62
C ILE A 65 -4.39 -8.90 18.98
N GLU A 66 -5.21 -9.39 18.06
CA GLU A 66 -6.64 -9.62 18.32
C GLU A 66 -6.87 -10.61 19.45
N TYR A 67 -6.12 -11.71 19.47
CA TYR A 67 -6.17 -12.67 20.57
C TYR A 67 -5.83 -12.02 21.92
N VAL A 68 -4.72 -11.29 21.98
CA VAL A 68 -4.24 -10.56 23.17
C VAL A 68 -5.27 -9.54 23.65
N VAL A 69 -5.78 -8.70 22.74
CA VAL A 69 -6.72 -7.61 23.06
C VAL A 69 -8.08 -8.16 23.50
N ASN A 70 -8.56 -9.23 22.87
CA ASN A 70 -9.81 -9.88 23.29
C ASN A 70 -9.66 -10.59 24.63
N ARG A 71 -8.50 -11.21 24.90
CA ARG A 71 -8.26 -11.96 26.14
C ARG A 71 -8.09 -11.06 27.35
N TRP A 72 -7.33 -9.97 27.23
CA TRP A 72 -6.90 -9.16 28.39
C TRP A 72 -7.43 -7.73 28.40
N MET A 73 -7.93 -7.22 27.27
CA MET A 73 -8.25 -5.79 27.10
C MET A 73 -9.69 -5.56 26.61
N LYS A 74 -10.58 -6.54 26.83
CA LYS A 74 -12.02 -6.47 26.53
C LYS A 74 -12.33 -6.06 25.07
N GLY A 75 -11.47 -6.40 24.11
CA GLY A 75 -11.71 -6.07 22.69
C GLY A 75 -11.55 -4.59 22.35
N ASN A 76 -10.78 -3.81 23.13
CA ASN A 76 -10.61 -2.38 22.89
C ASN A 76 -9.95 -2.09 21.52
N SER A 77 -10.71 -1.48 20.61
CA SER A 77 -10.26 -1.19 19.25
C SER A 77 -9.14 -0.15 19.17
N ILE A 78 -9.06 0.77 20.13
CA ILE A 78 -7.97 1.78 20.18
C ILE A 78 -6.65 1.06 20.47
N ILE A 79 -6.63 0.17 21.46
CA ILE A 79 -5.42 -0.58 21.80
C ILE A 79 -5.01 -1.50 20.64
N PHE A 80 -5.98 -2.12 19.96
CA PHE A 80 -5.72 -2.90 18.75
C PHE A 80 -4.98 -2.07 17.68
N ILE A 81 -5.44 -0.83 17.41
CA ILE A 81 -4.82 0.05 16.41
C ILE A 81 -3.42 0.49 16.87
N LEU A 82 -3.27 0.90 18.14
CA LEU A 82 -1.97 1.34 18.67
C LEU A 82 -0.91 0.23 18.60
N LEU A 83 -1.29 -1.00 18.95
CA LEU A 83 -0.39 -2.16 18.86
C LEU A 83 0.03 -2.45 17.40
N HIS A 84 -0.84 -2.22 16.41
CA HIS A 84 -0.45 -2.34 15.00
C HIS A 84 0.56 -1.27 14.60
N GLY A 85 0.39 -0.02 15.04
CA GLY A 85 1.36 1.04 14.77
C GLY A 85 2.74 0.72 15.35
N LEU A 86 2.79 0.20 16.57
CA LEU A 86 4.04 -0.21 17.24
C LEU A 86 4.69 -1.42 16.58
N LEU A 87 3.93 -2.49 16.36
CA LEU A 87 4.46 -3.75 15.81
C LEU A 87 4.69 -3.68 14.29
N GLY A 88 4.03 -2.77 13.59
CA GLY A 88 4.18 -2.56 12.15
C GLY A 88 5.58 -2.13 11.74
N GLY A 89 6.27 -1.36 12.59
CA GLY A 89 7.63 -0.88 12.33
C GLY A 89 8.73 -1.92 12.61
N LEU A 90 8.43 -3.01 13.31
CA LEU A 90 9.43 -3.99 13.74
C LEU A 90 10.26 -4.63 12.61
N PRO A 91 9.68 -5.01 11.45
CA PRO A 91 10.46 -5.66 10.40
C PRO A 91 11.60 -4.79 9.85
N VAL A 92 11.49 -3.47 9.95
CA VAL A 92 12.41 -2.52 9.33
C VAL A 92 13.21 -1.71 10.34
N ILE A 93 13.05 -1.95 11.65
CA ILE A 93 13.72 -1.17 12.70
C ILE A 93 15.26 -1.26 12.62
N TRP A 94 15.78 -2.36 12.06
CA TRP A 94 17.21 -2.60 11.85
C TRP A 94 17.79 -1.86 10.64
N SER A 95 16.94 -1.30 9.77
CA SER A 95 17.38 -0.66 8.52
C SER A 95 18.17 0.65 8.73
N GLN A 96 18.26 1.17 9.96
CA GLN A 96 18.81 2.48 10.30
C GLN A 96 18.10 3.67 9.60
N HIS A 97 17.07 3.42 8.79
CA HIS A 97 16.26 4.45 8.12
C HIS A 97 14.92 4.62 8.85
N TRP A 98 14.86 5.59 9.77
CA TRP A 98 13.65 5.85 10.57
C TRP A 98 12.40 6.13 9.72
N MET A 99 12.56 6.68 8.52
CA MET A 99 11.46 6.90 7.57
C MET A 99 10.80 5.58 7.14
N LEU A 100 11.58 4.52 6.90
CA LEU A 100 11.02 3.20 6.56
C LEU A 100 10.19 2.64 7.71
N THR A 101 10.66 2.81 8.94
CA THR A 101 9.89 2.45 10.14
C THR A 101 8.56 3.19 10.19
N LEU A 102 8.55 4.49 9.92
CA LEU A 102 7.30 5.26 9.88
C LEU A 102 6.37 4.81 8.76
N TYR A 103 6.88 4.53 7.56
CA TYR A 103 6.06 4.01 6.47
C TYR A 103 5.47 2.64 6.80
N ALA A 104 6.25 1.73 7.39
CA ALA A 104 5.78 0.42 7.81
C ALA A 104 4.74 0.50 8.94
N SER A 105 4.96 1.36 9.93
CA SER A 105 3.98 1.67 10.98
C SER A 105 2.71 2.29 10.40
N GLY A 106 2.82 3.23 9.45
CA GLY A 106 1.68 3.83 8.76
C GLY A 106 0.86 2.82 7.96
N ALA A 107 1.54 1.91 7.25
CA ALA A 107 0.91 0.80 6.55
C ALA A 107 0.12 -0.11 7.51
N ALA A 108 0.71 -0.46 8.65
CA ALA A 108 0.05 -1.28 9.66
C ALA A 108 -1.13 -0.56 10.33
N LEU A 109 -1.04 0.75 10.54
CA LEU A 109 -2.15 1.56 11.04
C LEU A 109 -3.31 1.59 10.03
N LEU A 110 -3.02 1.79 8.74
CA LEU A 110 -4.06 1.74 7.70
C LEU A 110 -4.76 0.39 7.68
N TYR A 111 -4.00 -0.71 7.75
CA TYR A 111 -4.55 -2.06 7.88
C TYR A 111 -5.48 -2.18 9.09
N ALA A 112 -5.02 -1.75 10.26
CA ALA A 112 -5.80 -1.84 11.50
C ALA A 112 -7.08 -1.00 11.43
N LEU A 113 -7.02 0.18 10.81
CA LEU A 113 -8.17 1.05 10.62
C LEU A 113 -9.21 0.40 9.70
N VAL A 114 -8.79 -0.19 8.58
CA VAL A 114 -9.71 -0.91 7.68
C VAL A 114 -10.34 -2.11 8.40
N ASP A 115 -9.53 -2.91 9.08
CA ASP A 115 -9.96 -4.07 9.87
C ASP A 115 -10.97 -3.66 10.97
N ARG A 116 -10.74 -2.56 11.69
CA ARG A 116 -11.68 -2.07 12.72
C ARG A 116 -12.91 -1.38 12.15
N TRP A 117 -12.80 -0.74 10.99
CA TRP A 117 -13.95 -0.14 10.33
C TRP A 117 -14.97 -1.22 9.89
N ILE A 118 -14.49 -2.31 9.29
CA ILE A 118 -15.33 -3.45 8.93
C ILE A 118 -15.96 -4.07 10.20
N TYR A 119 -15.18 -4.25 11.26
CA TYR A 119 -15.68 -4.77 12.54
C TYR A 119 -16.81 -3.90 13.10
N TYR A 120 -16.62 -2.58 13.15
CA TYR A 120 -17.62 -1.64 13.66
C TYR A 120 -18.89 -1.57 12.80
N ARG A 121 -18.76 -1.71 11.48
CA ARG A 121 -19.91 -1.79 10.57
C ARG A 121 -20.71 -3.06 10.81
N SER A 122 -20.01 -4.20 10.88
CA SER A 122 -20.61 -5.52 11.02
C SER A 122 -21.29 -5.69 12.37
N SER A 123 -20.72 -5.14 13.45
CA SER A 123 -21.35 -5.13 14.78
C SER A 123 -22.61 -4.27 14.89
N ARG A 124 -22.91 -3.47 13.86
CA ARG A 124 -24.14 -2.66 13.73
C ARG A 124 -25.05 -3.15 12.60
N ASP A 125 -24.84 -4.39 12.13
CA ASP A 125 -25.57 -5.00 11.01
C ASP A 125 -25.55 -4.15 9.72
N LYS A 126 -24.54 -3.29 9.57
CA LYS A 126 -24.36 -2.49 8.35
C LYS A 126 -23.52 -3.29 7.37
N HIS A 127 -23.78 -3.12 6.07
CA HIS A 127 -23.03 -3.79 5.01
C HIS A 127 -21.54 -3.40 5.03
N THR A 128 -20.67 -3.90 4.16
CA THR A 128 -19.24 -3.51 4.17
C THR A 128 -18.74 -3.12 2.79
N TRP A 129 -19.64 -3.05 1.80
CA TRP A 129 -19.31 -2.81 0.39
C TRP A 129 -18.54 -1.49 0.17
N GLN A 130 -18.81 -0.45 0.96
CA GLN A 130 -18.12 0.85 0.86
C GLN A 130 -16.61 0.73 1.08
N VAL A 131 -16.16 -0.23 1.87
CA VAL A 131 -14.72 -0.43 2.14
C VAL A 131 -14.01 -0.91 0.89
N HIS A 132 -14.68 -1.74 0.08
CA HIS A 132 -14.14 -2.31 -1.15
C HIS A 132 -13.99 -1.28 -2.28
N THR A 133 -14.72 -0.17 -2.23
CA THR A 133 -14.72 0.85 -3.29
C THR A 133 -13.63 1.90 -3.14
N ILE A 134 -13.01 2.02 -1.96
CA ILE A 134 -12.06 3.11 -1.67
C ILE A 134 -10.78 2.96 -2.49
N ALA A 135 -10.19 1.77 -2.50
CA ALA A 135 -8.95 1.53 -3.25
C ALA A 135 -9.14 1.70 -4.78
N PRO A 136 -10.20 1.13 -5.40
CA PRO A 136 -10.49 1.39 -6.82
C PRO A 136 -10.75 2.86 -7.14
N ILE A 137 -11.50 3.59 -6.31
CA ILE A 137 -11.76 5.01 -6.54
C ILE A 137 -10.46 5.81 -6.46
N LEU A 138 -9.62 5.56 -5.45
CA LEU A 138 -8.31 6.21 -5.33
C LEU A 138 -7.42 5.90 -6.54
N PHE A 139 -7.41 4.64 -6.99
CA PHE A 139 -6.69 4.23 -8.20
C PHE A 139 -7.16 5.01 -9.42
N LEU A 140 -8.48 5.09 -9.67
CA LEU A 140 -9.03 5.81 -10.82
C LEU A 140 -8.71 7.31 -10.79
N ILE A 141 -8.75 7.93 -9.60
CA ILE A 141 -8.38 9.34 -9.43
C ILE A 141 -6.92 9.56 -9.82
N LEU A 142 -6.00 8.75 -9.27
CA LEU A 142 -4.57 8.87 -9.56
C LEU A 142 -4.25 8.49 -11.01
N PHE A 143 -4.87 7.44 -11.53
CA PHE A 143 -4.78 7.07 -12.94
C PHE A 143 -5.17 8.23 -13.86
N ALA A 144 -6.29 8.91 -13.60
CA ALA A 144 -6.71 10.06 -14.38
C ALA A 144 -5.69 11.22 -14.29
N ILE A 145 -5.14 11.48 -13.09
CA ILE A 145 -4.10 12.50 -12.90
C ILE A 145 -2.84 12.16 -13.72
N PHE A 146 -2.37 10.92 -13.65
CA PHE A 146 -1.19 10.47 -14.39
C PHE A 146 -1.44 10.43 -15.90
N MET A 147 -2.63 10.05 -16.34
CA MET A 147 -3.01 10.08 -17.76
C MET A 147 -2.92 11.51 -18.34
N VAL A 148 -3.43 12.50 -17.60
CA VAL A 148 -3.41 13.91 -18.05
C VAL A 148 -2.01 14.50 -17.98
N LYS A 149 -1.18 14.08 -17.01
CA LYS A 149 0.17 14.61 -16.80
C LYS A 149 1.28 13.84 -17.53
N SER A 150 0.96 12.68 -18.10
CA SER A 150 1.97 11.81 -18.71
C SER A 150 2.64 12.53 -19.88
N GLN A 151 3.96 12.59 -19.85
CA GLN A 151 4.73 13.02 -21.01
C GLN A 151 4.79 11.88 -22.04
N PRO A 152 4.86 12.20 -23.34
CA PRO A 152 5.14 11.20 -24.35
C PRO A 152 6.52 10.61 -24.09
N LEU A 153 6.67 9.30 -24.29
CA LEU A 153 7.98 8.68 -24.29
C LEU A 153 8.84 9.33 -25.39
N PRO A 154 10.13 9.59 -25.13
CA PRO A 154 10.99 10.13 -26.17
C PRO A 154 11.03 9.17 -27.37
N PRO A 155 10.97 9.69 -28.60
CA PRO A 155 10.83 8.88 -29.80
C PRO A 155 12.19 8.29 -30.19
N TYR A 156 12.72 7.36 -29.39
CA TYR A 156 13.89 6.59 -29.80
C TYR A 156 13.44 5.33 -30.54
N SER A 157 13.98 5.11 -31.73
CA SER A 157 13.92 3.80 -32.38
C SER A 157 14.71 2.76 -31.57
N ALA A 158 14.37 1.47 -31.71
CA ALA A 158 15.13 0.40 -31.04
C ALA A 158 16.61 0.42 -31.46
N GLU A 159 16.88 0.78 -32.71
CA GLU A 159 18.21 0.96 -33.25
C GLU A 159 18.95 2.14 -32.59
N GLU A 160 18.29 3.28 -32.35
CA GLU A 160 18.88 4.42 -31.64
C GLU A 160 19.17 4.11 -30.17
N ALA A 161 18.26 3.42 -29.47
CA ALA A 161 18.47 3.04 -28.08
C ALA A 161 19.70 2.13 -27.91
N VAL A 162 19.91 1.19 -28.83
CA VAL A 162 21.10 0.32 -28.86
C VAL A 162 22.35 1.12 -29.23
N ALA A 163 22.26 2.02 -30.22
CA ALA A 163 23.39 2.87 -30.61
C ALA A 163 23.87 3.76 -29.46
N ILE A 164 22.95 4.37 -28.70
CA ILE A 164 23.25 5.21 -27.52
C ILE A 164 23.87 4.38 -26.39
N ALA A 165 23.33 3.18 -26.12
CA ALA A 165 23.88 2.30 -25.10
C ALA A 165 25.30 1.81 -25.42
N ILE A 166 25.62 1.64 -26.72
CA ILE A 166 26.94 1.22 -27.19
C ILE A 166 27.91 2.41 -27.29
N SER A 167 27.45 3.59 -27.69
CA SER A 167 28.30 4.78 -27.86
C SER A 167 28.71 5.41 -26.53
N GLY A 168 27.95 5.17 -25.46
CA GLY A 168 28.20 5.78 -24.15
C GLY A 168 27.94 7.29 -24.14
N GLU A 169 27.25 7.79 -25.16
CA GLU A 169 26.93 9.21 -25.32
C GLU A 169 25.78 9.58 -24.36
N VAL A 170 26.07 10.47 -23.40
CA VAL A 170 25.04 11.00 -22.50
C VAL A 170 24.29 12.07 -23.28
N ILE A 171 23.06 11.78 -23.68
CA ILE A 171 22.18 12.76 -24.30
C ILE A 171 21.62 13.63 -23.16
N ASP A 172 22.08 14.87 -23.07
CA ASP A 172 21.42 15.89 -22.24
C ASP A 172 20.03 16.14 -22.83
N SER A 173 19.00 15.80 -22.05
CA SER A 173 17.58 16.02 -22.34
C SER A 173 17.11 17.41 -21.93
#